data_AF-A0A535MJB3-F1
#
_entry.id   AF-A0A535MJB3-F1
#
_cell.length_a   1.000
_cell.length_b   1.000
_cell.length_c   1.000
_cell.angle_alpha   90.00
_cell.angle_beta   90.00
_cell.angle_gamma   90.00
#
_symmetry.space_group_name_H-M   'P 1'
#
loop_
_entity.id
_entity.type
_entity.pdbx_description
1 polymer ?
#
loop_
_entity_poly.entity_id
_entity_poly.type
_entity_poly.pdbx_seq_one_letter_code
_entity_poly.pdbx_strand_id
1 'polypeptide(L)'
;RGQGLAGRVLQTTQPVQVDDYSHTRVISDDFIPLAQMESVRSALGAPLTVRGDIIGVLEVWRRRRSVFAAHEVRRLVAMADLVTIAIENARLNDAQATSMRRLETAYDTLERRVEATRQSAVMQRALIQLLLEGAGLAAIARSVATLTGDRVAILSTTLDALATHPRDLDITAMRTELRRVRRDRKGGAVAPIRMRDGGGWLSVHPIQAAGDSFGHVCLLGDDTPGDAEEIVIGQAALVAALHHLEQRAADEARADARDEIIWDLLHGSDEYQRAAARRAERLHIDLRRPHRVFCCQLQDIDLIARQEGLEPARTERARHQMRRILQRVSAQYGGPDLVSLRGNAMVAVAPCTDPASARALTAAATEQMTAVLPGLTTTWGVSRPHSNPLDYGVAYREATIAMRVAARPGGGDSAVFDELGVTRLLLAPGDQPDLAEYVKEVLGPVLDYDRERSTPLIATLRAYLESDCSLNAAAQRLSVHHKTLRYRLNRIGELTRLDLRRHEDRFRADLALRILQVSCSA
;
A
#
# COMPACT_ATOMS: atom_id res chain seq x y z
N ARG A 1 -71.17 -17.92 24.78
CA ARG A 1 -71.46 -17.33 26.12
C ARG A 1 -72.57 -18.16 26.74
N GLY A 2 -72.37 -18.71 27.94
CA GLY A 2 -73.06 -19.92 28.41
C GLY A 2 -74.58 -19.80 28.61
N GLN A 3 -75.30 -20.87 28.25
CA GLN A 3 -76.77 -21.00 28.33
C GLN A 3 -77.26 -21.82 29.55
N GLY A 4 -76.35 -22.45 30.31
CA GLY A 4 -76.65 -23.22 31.54
C GLY A 4 -76.33 -22.47 32.84
N LEU A 5 -76.25 -23.20 33.97
CA LEU A 5 -75.98 -22.65 35.31
C LEU A 5 -74.67 -21.84 35.35
N ALA A 6 -73.56 -22.40 34.88
CA ALA A 6 -72.28 -21.69 34.74
C ALA A 6 -72.42 -20.42 33.91
N GLY A 7 -73.22 -20.46 32.84
CA GLY A 7 -73.48 -19.30 32.01
C GLY A 7 -74.16 -18.16 32.77
N ARG A 8 -75.14 -18.49 33.62
CA ARG A 8 -75.83 -17.52 34.47
C ARG A 8 -74.91 -16.97 35.56
N VAL A 9 -74.07 -17.80 36.17
CA VAL A 9 -73.04 -17.35 37.12
C VAL A 9 -72.04 -16.40 36.44
N LEU A 10 -71.58 -16.73 35.23
CA LEU A 10 -70.70 -15.87 34.43
C LEU A 10 -71.35 -14.53 34.04
N GLN A 11 -72.66 -14.52 33.79
CA GLN A 11 -73.41 -13.29 33.45
C GLN A 11 -73.69 -12.41 34.67
N THR A 12 -74.02 -13.02 35.81
CA THR A 12 -74.50 -12.29 36.99
C THR A 12 -73.41 -11.97 38.00
N THR A 13 -72.22 -12.60 37.90
CA THR A 13 -71.13 -12.49 38.90
C THR A 13 -71.57 -12.89 40.33
N GLN A 14 -72.68 -13.61 40.44
CA GLN A 14 -73.29 -14.02 41.71
C GLN A 14 -73.52 -15.53 41.74
N PRO A 15 -73.56 -16.16 42.93
CA PRO A 15 -73.93 -17.56 43.04
C PRO A 15 -75.37 -17.77 42.55
N VAL A 16 -75.56 -18.78 41.70
CA VAL A 16 -76.87 -19.13 41.14
C VAL A 16 -77.20 -20.55 41.57
N GLN A 17 -78.44 -20.75 42.01
CA GLN A 17 -78.95 -22.08 42.35
C GLN A 17 -80.16 -22.44 41.48
N VAL A 18 -80.29 -23.72 41.19
CA VAL A 18 -81.43 -24.32 40.51
C VAL A 18 -81.89 -25.50 41.37
N ASP A 19 -83.05 -25.35 41.99
CA ASP A 19 -83.59 -26.35 42.92
C ASP A 19 -84.26 -27.53 42.20
N ASP A 20 -84.72 -27.32 40.96
CA ASP A 20 -85.23 -28.37 40.08
C ASP A 20 -85.02 -28.01 38.59
N TYR A 21 -84.14 -28.74 37.91
CA TYR A 21 -83.86 -28.55 36.48
C TYR A 21 -85.08 -28.83 35.58
N SER A 22 -86.05 -29.61 36.06
CA SER A 22 -87.23 -30.03 35.29
C SER A 22 -88.29 -28.92 35.13
N HIS A 23 -88.25 -27.89 35.98
CA HIS A 23 -89.26 -26.83 36.07
C HIS A 23 -88.67 -25.42 36.26
N THR A 24 -87.38 -25.24 35.96
CA THR A 24 -86.67 -23.97 36.19
C THR A 24 -86.88 -22.99 35.04
N ARG A 25 -87.02 -21.70 35.37
CA ARG A 25 -86.93 -20.58 34.40
C ARG A 25 -85.58 -19.85 34.48
N VAL A 26 -84.66 -20.34 35.31
CA VAL A 26 -83.41 -19.67 35.65
C VAL A 26 -82.33 -19.90 34.59
N ILE A 27 -82.41 -21.00 33.85
CA ILE A 27 -81.48 -21.42 32.78
C ILE A 27 -82.27 -21.71 31.49
N SER A 28 -81.59 -21.72 30.35
CA SER A 28 -82.21 -22.00 29.05
C SER A 28 -82.50 -23.50 28.87
N ASP A 29 -83.60 -23.81 28.16
CA ASP A 29 -84.06 -25.19 27.91
C ASP A 29 -83.03 -26.04 27.12
N ASP A 30 -82.10 -25.40 26.42
CA ASP A 30 -81.02 -26.04 25.66
C ASP A 30 -80.09 -26.92 26.55
N PHE A 31 -80.04 -26.67 27.87
CA PHE A 31 -79.20 -27.41 28.81
C PHE A 31 -79.91 -28.57 29.51
N ILE A 32 -81.23 -28.71 29.33
CA ILE A 32 -82.06 -29.74 29.97
C ILE A 32 -81.69 -31.17 29.50
N PRO A 33 -81.40 -31.43 28.21
CA PRO A 33 -81.03 -32.78 27.75
C PRO A 33 -79.74 -33.32 28.41
N LEU A 34 -78.74 -32.45 28.61
CA LEU A 34 -77.47 -32.81 29.26
C LEU A 34 -77.67 -33.10 30.76
N ALA A 35 -78.49 -32.28 31.44
CA ALA A 35 -78.83 -32.49 32.83
C ALA A 35 -79.61 -33.82 33.06
N GLN A 36 -80.49 -34.19 32.11
CA GLN A 36 -81.20 -35.47 32.15
C GLN A 36 -80.26 -36.66 31.96
N MET A 37 -79.30 -36.57 31.03
CA MET A 37 -78.30 -37.60 30.78
C MET A 37 -77.43 -37.86 32.01
N GLU A 38 -77.01 -36.81 32.72
CA GLU A 38 -76.18 -36.88 33.94
C GLU A 38 -77.00 -37.10 35.23
N SER A 39 -78.33 -37.25 35.11
CA SER A 39 -79.27 -37.36 36.22
C SER A 39 -79.19 -36.19 37.22
N VAL A 40 -78.79 -34.99 36.77
CA VAL A 40 -78.72 -33.79 37.59
C VAL A 40 -80.13 -33.25 37.84
N ARG A 41 -80.51 -33.12 39.12
CA ARG A 41 -81.83 -32.61 39.53
C ARG A 41 -81.76 -31.23 40.17
N SER A 42 -80.69 -30.95 40.92
CA SER A 42 -80.46 -29.63 41.51
C SER A 42 -78.98 -29.27 41.38
N ALA A 43 -78.67 -27.99 41.23
CA ALA A 43 -77.30 -27.51 41.16
C ALA A 43 -77.12 -26.14 41.80
N LEU A 44 -75.89 -25.90 42.25
CA LEU A 44 -75.44 -24.62 42.79
C LEU A 44 -74.10 -24.30 42.14
N GLY A 45 -73.99 -23.11 41.57
CA GLY A 45 -72.76 -22.59 40.99
C GLY A 45 -72.30 -21.33 41.72
N ALA A 46 -71.01 -21.22 41.99
CA ALA A 46 -70.38 -20.03 42.54
C ALA A 46 -69.26 -19.55 41.59
N PRO A 47 -69.11 -18.24 41.38
CA PRO A 47 -68.10 -17.70 40.48
C PRO A 47 -66.70 -17.83 41.10
N LEU A 48 -65.70 -18.21 40.29
CA LEU A 48 -64.29 -18.08 40.65
C LEU A 48 -63.81 -16.70 40.20
N THR A 49 -63.54 -15.78 41.12
CA THR A 49 -63.25 -14.37 40.80
C THR A 49 -61.87 -13.91 41.25
N VAL A 50 -61.10 -13.30 40.35
CA VAL A 50 -59.80 -12.68 40.63
C VAL A 50 -59.88 -11.20 40.29
N ARG A 51 -59.66 -10.32 41.27
CA ARG A 51 -59.62 -8.86 41.10
C ARG A 51 -60.81 -8.26 40.32
N GLY A 52 -61.99 -8.86 40.46
CA GLY A 52 -63.23 -8.42 39.80
C GLY A 52 -63.56 -9.14 38.49
N ASP A 53 -62.64 -9.92 37.93
CA ASP A 53 -62.86 -10.71 36.72
C ASP A 53 -63.18 -12.17 37.05
N ILE A 54 -64.17 -12.76 36.38
CA ILE A 54 -64.51 -14.19 36.55
C ILE A 54 -63.55 -15.04 35.71
N ILE A 55 -62.79 -15.91 36.38
CA ILE A 55 -61.86 -16.86 35.75
C ILE A 55 -62.46 -18.25 35.52
N GLY A 56 -63.62 -18.53 36.10
CA GLY A 56 -64.34 -19.80 35.98
C GLY A 56 -65.56 -19.89 36.90
N VAL A 57 -66.18 -21.07 36.95
CA VAL A 57 -67.33 -21.35 37.84
C VAL A 57 -67.09 -22.67 38.56
N LEU A 58 -67.31 -22.69 39.87
CA LEU A 58 -67.35 -23.91 40.68
C LEU A 58 -68.80 -24.36 40.82
N GLU A 59 -69.12 -25.56 40.35
CA GLU A 59 -70.47 -26.12 40.41
C GLU A 59 -70.53 -27.36 41.29
N VAL A 60 -71.65 -27.50 42.00
CA VAL A 60 -72.01 -28.72 42.72
C VAL A 60 -73.38 -29.16 42.28
N TRP A 61 -73.49 -30.44 41.89
CA TRP A 61 -74.72 -31.04 41.41
C TRP A 61 -75.24 -32.11 42.37
N ARG A 62 -76.56 -32.25 42.44
CA ARG A 62 -77.25 -33.30 43.20
C ARG A 62 -78.16 -34.07 42.25
N ARG A 63 -78.13 -35.40 42.35
CA ARG A 63 -79.02 -36.31 41.59
C ARG A 63 -80.42 -36.47 42.20
N ARG A 64 -80.70 -35.73 43.28
CA ARG A 64 -82.00 -35.67 43.96
C ARG A 64 -82.46 -34.22 44.03
N ARG A 65 -83.77 -34.00 44.01
CA ARG A 65 -84.35 -32.68 44.24
C ARG A 65 -83.99 -32.22 45.64
N SER A 66 -83.36 -31.05 45.76
CA SER A 66 -82.92 -30.47 47.01
C SER A 66 -82.86 -28.96 46.87
N VAL A 67 -83.38 -28.24 47.87
CA VAL A 67 -83.14 -26.80 47.99
C VAL A 67 -81.78 -26.61 48.65
N PHE A 68 -80.96 -25.69 48.14
CA PHE A 68 -79.72 -25.31 48.81
C PHE A 68 -80.02 -24.25 49.88
N ALA A 69 -79.73 -24.57 51.13
CA ALA A 69 -79.92 -23.62 52.23
C ALA A 69 -78.85 -22.51 52.16
N ALA A 70 -79.14 -21.32 52.72
CA ALA A 70 -78.23 -20.17 52.67
C ALA A 70 -76.82 -20.46 53.22
N HIS A 71 -76.70 -21.37 54.20
CA HIS A 71 -75.42 -21.80 54.76
C HIS A 71 -74.64 -22.76 53.82
N GLU A 72 -75.30 -23.47 52.91
CA GLU A 72 -74.67 -24.28 51.87
C GLU A 72 -74.16 -23.40 50.72
N VAL A 73 -74.92 -22.36 50.34
CA VAL A 73 -74.48 -21.34 49.38
C VAL A 73 -73.22 -20.62 49.86
N ARG A 74 -73.22 -20.14 51.12
CA ARG A 74 -72.04 -19.50 51.72
C ARG A 74 -70.81 -20.42 51.75
N ARG A 75 -71.01 -21.73 52.00
CA ARG A 75 -69.91 -22.70 51.98
C ARG A 75 -69.32 -22.88 50.59
N LEU A 76 -70.16 -22.97 49.55
CA LEU A 76 -69.66 -23.09 48.18
C LEU A 76 -68.92 -21.83 47.74
N VAL A 77 -69.43 -20.64 48.07
CA VAL A 77 -68.74 -19.37 47.77
C VAL A 77 -67.38 -19.33 48.47
N ALA A 78 -67.30 -19.68 49.76
CA ALA A 78 -66.02 -19.73 50.47
C ALA A 78 -65.03 -20.76 49.85
N MET A 79 -65.54 -21.90 49.36
CA MET A 79 -64.71 -22.86 48.61
C MET A 79 -64.28 -22.32 47.25
N ALA A 80 -65.16 -21.62 46.53
CA ALA A 80 -64.84 -20.96 45.27
C ALA A 80 -63.76 -19.90 45.46
N ASP A 81 -63.80 -19.12 46.53
CA ASP A 81 -62.76 -18.14 46.88
C ASP A 81 -61.41 -18.84 47.12
N LEU A 82 -61.39 -19.92 47.91
CA LEU A 82 -60.17 -20.71 48.17
C LEU A 82 -59.60 -21.35 46.90
N VAL A 83 -60.46 -21.92 46.05
CA VAL A 83 -60.07 -22.51 44.76
C VAL A 83 -59.50 -21.44 43.83
N THR A 84 -60.09 -20.24 43.83
CA THR A 84 -59.61 -19.12 43.04
C THR A 84 -58.19 -18.71 43.46
N ILE A 85 -57.94 -18.59 44.77
CA ILE A 85 -56.61 -18.30 45.31
C ILE A 85 -55.61 -19.38 44.90
N ALA A 86 -55.99 -20.66 44.98
CA ALA A 86 -55.12 -21.77 44.61
C ALA A 86 -54.76 -21.77 43.11
N ILE A 87 -55.73 -21.50 42.23
CA ILE A 87 -55.51 -21.41 40.77
C ILE A 87 -54.60 -20.22 40.46
N GLU A 88 -54.81 -19.07 41.10
CA GLU A 88 -53.99 -17.88 40.89
C GLU A 88 -52.55 -18.11 41.35
N ASN A 89 -52.35 -18.74 42.53
CA ASN A 89 -51.02 -19.10 43.01
C ASN A 89 -50.30 -20.08 42.07
N ALA A 90 -51.01 -21.09 41.55
CA ALA A 90 -50.44 -22.02 40.58
C ALA A 90 -50.02 -21.31 39.28
N ARG A 91 -50.89 -20.44 38.74
CA ARG A 91 -50.58 -19.66 37.53
C ARG A 91 -49.41 -18.70 37.73
N LEU A 92 -49.35 -18.03 38.89
CA LEU A 92 -48.25 -17.12 39.23
C LEU A 92 -46.92 -17.88 39.33
N ASN A 93 -46.92 -19.05 39.99
CA ASN A 93 -45.73 -19.90 40.10
C ASN A 93 -45.27 -20.40 38.72
N ASP A 94 -46.17 -20.86 37.86
CA ASP A 94 -45.84 -21.30 36.50
C ASP A 94 -45.29 -20.14 35.64
N ALA A 95 -45.88 -18.95 35.75
CA ALA A 95 -45.42 -17.76 35.05
C ALA A 95 -44.04 -17.31 35.54
N GLN A 96 -43.76 -17.38 36.86
CA GLN A 96 -42.45 -17.12 37.44
C GLN A 96 -41.42 -18.15 36.97
N ALA A 97 -41.72 -19.45 37.05
CA ALA A 97 -40.82 -20.52 36.60
C ALA A 97 -40.49 -20.43 35.11
N THR A 98 -41.45 -19.99 34.29
CA THR A 98 -41.23 -19.77 32.85
C THR A 98 -40.36 -18.54 32.60
N SER A 99 -40.59 -17.45 33.34
CA SER A 99 -39.80 -16.23 33.24
C SER A 99 -38.35 -16.45 33.68
N MET A 100 -38.14 -17.20 34.77
CA MET A 100 -36.81 -17.53 35.29
C MET A 100 -35.99 -18.34 34.29
N ARG A 101 -36.58 -19.37 33.67
CA ARG A 101 -35.93 -20.14 32.60
C ARG A 101 -35.54 -19.29 31.38
N ARG A 102 -36.41 -18.35 30.99
CA ARG A 102 -36.09 -17.40 29.91
C ARG A 102 -34.92 -16.49 30.28
N LEU A 103 -34.88 -16.02 31.53
CA LEU A 103 -33.82 -15.16 32.03
C LEU A 103 -32.47 -15.89 32.08
N GLU A 104 -32.44 -17.13 32.59
CA GLU A 104 -31.24 -17.98 32.61
C GLU A 104 -30.69 -18.20 31.20
N THR A 105 -31.56 -18.61 30.26
CA THR A 105 -31.15 -18.83 28.86
C THR A 105 -30.59 -17.54 28.21
N ALA A 106 -31.21 -16.41 28.52
CA ALA A 106 -30.76 -15.11 28.03
C ALA A 106 -29.41 -14.70 28.66
N TYR A 107 -29.24 -14.94 29.96
CA TYR A 107 -28.00 -14.66 30.69
C TYR A 107 -26.84 -15.50 30.15
N ASP A 108 -27.04 -16.81 29.99
CA ASP A 108 -26.04 -17.72 29.41
C ASP A 108 -25.64 -17.32 27.98
N THR A 109 -26.58 -16.78 27.21
CA THR A 109 -26.31 -16.28 25.85
C THR A 109 -25.53 -14.97 25.89
N LEU A 110 -25.86 -14.08 26.82
CA LEU A 110 -25.17 -12.81 26.99
C LEU A 110 -23.73 -13.04 27.48
N GLU A 111 -23.53 -13.90 28.47
CA GLU A 111 -22.22 -14.21 29.04
C GLU A 111 -21.28 -14.78 27.97
N ARG A 112 -21.76 -15.71 27.14
CA ARG A 112 -21.01 -16.20 25.98
C ARG A 112 -20.62 -15.09 25.00
N ARG A 113 -21.52 -14.13 24.71
CA ARG A 113 -21.22 -13.00 23.82
C ARG A 113 -20.22 -12.03 24.43
N VAL A 114 -20.34 -11.73 25.72
CA VAL A 114 -19.43 -10.85 26.45
C VAL A 114 -18.03 -11.46 26.46
N GLU A 115 -17.90 -12.74 26.78
CA GLU A 115 -16.59 -13.39 26.83
C GLU A 115 -15.94 -13.47 25.44
N ALA A 116 -16.69 -13.81 24.38
CA ALA A 116 -16.18 -13.78 23.01
C ALA A 116 -15.70 -12.38 22.59
N THR A 117 -16.44 -11.33 22.96
CA THR A 117 -16.06 -9.93 22.68
C THR A 117 -14.81 -9.54 23.47
N ARG A 118 -14.72 -9.94 24.75
CA ARG A 118 -13.58 -9.67 25.63
C ARG A 118 -12.31 -10.33 25.09
N GLN A 119 -12.40 -11.59 24.66
CA GLN A 119 -11.29 -12.32 24.05
C GLN A 119 -10.83 -11.65 22.76
N SER A 120 -11.75 -11.26 21.88
CA SER A 120 -11.42 -10.52 20.65
C SER A 120 -10.71 -9.18 20.93
N ALA A 121 -11.15 -8.44 21.96
CA ALA A 121 -10.53 -7.17 22.36
C ALA A 121 -9.14 -7.35 22.98
N VAL A 122 -8.92 -8.41 23.78
CA VAL A 122 -7.60 -8.76 24.32
C VAL A 122 -6.64 -9.12 23.18
N MET A 123 -7.14 -9.90 22.21
CA MET A 123 -6.39 -10.30 21.00
C MET A 123 -5.95 -9.08 20.18
N GLN A 124 -6.88 -8.16 19.92
CA GLN A 124 -6.61 -6.89 19.25
C GLN A 124 -5.52 -6.09 19.96
N ARG A 125 -5.61 -5.97 21.29
CA ARG A 125 -4.61 -5.25 22.08
C ARG A 125 -3.24 -5.88 21.95
N ALA A 126 -3.14 -7.20 22.07
CA ALA A 126 -1.86 -7.91 21.95
C ALA A 126 -1.21 -7.67 20.57
N LEU A 127 -2.00 -7.77 19.49
CA LEU A 127 -1.48 -7.56 18.13
C LEU A 127 -1.12 -6.10 17.83
N ILE A 128 -1.91 -5.14 18.31
CA ILE A 128 -1.60 -3.71 18.18
C ILE A 128 -0.35 -3.35 19.00
N GLN A 129 -0.18 -3.95 20.18
CA GLN A 129 0.99 -3.69 21.00
C GLN A 129 2.29 -4.16 20.33
N LEU A 130 2.27 -5.29 19.59
CA LEU A 130 3.39 -5.71 18.76
C LEU A 130 3.78 -4.67 17.70
N LEU A 131 2.78 -4.03 17.09
CA LEU A 131 3.03 -2.96 16.13
C LEU A 131 3.68 -1.74 16.81
N LEU A 132 3.18 -1.32 17.97
CA LEU A 132 3.74 -0.20 18.75
C LEU A 132 5.18 -0.48 19.23
N GLU A 133 5.52 -1.73 19.49
CA GLU A 133 6.88 -2.17 19.83
C GLU A 133 7.81 -2.27 18.60
N GLY A 134 7.31 -1.95 17.39
CA GLY A 134 8.06 -2.02 16.14
C GLY A 134 8.34 -3.44 15.67
N ALA A 135 7.56 -4.42 16.15
CA ALA A 135 7.78 -5.82 15.83
C ALA A 135 7.40 -6.10 14.36
N GLY A 136 8.31 -6.73 13.61
CA GLY A 136 8.08 -7.06 12.19
C GLY A 136 7.06 -8.18 11.96
N LEU A 137 6.73 -8.45 10.70
CA LEU A 137 5.77 -9.49 10.27
C LEU A 137 6.02 -10.88 10.91
N ALA A 138 7.27 -11.24 11.18
CA ALA A 138 7.62 -12.49 11.85
C ALA A 138 7.15 -12.59 13.30
N ALA A 139 7.01 -11.47 14.01
CA ALA A 139 6.43 -11.44 15.36
C ALA A 139 4.91 -11.62 15.29
N ILE A 140 4.25 -10.99 14.32
CA ILE A 140 2.81 -11.17 14.07
C ILE A 140 2.52 -12.65 13.78
N ALA A 141 3.28 -13.27 12.86
CA ALA A 141 3.09 -14.69 12.52
C ALA A 141 3.28 -15.62 13.74
N ARG A 142 4.29 -15.35 14.59
CA ARG A 142 4.51 -16.08 15.86
C ARG A 142 3.34 -15.94 16.82
N SER A 143 2.85 -14.72 17.02
CA SER A 143 1.77 -14.45 17.97
C SER A 143 0.47 -15.09 17.52
N VAL A 144 0.12 -15.01 16.24
CA VAL A 144 -1.05 -15.72 15.69
C VAL A 144 -0.91 -17.22 15.90
N ALA A 145 0.24 -17.81 15.57
CA ALA A 145 0.47 -19.24 15.78
C ALA A 145 0.42 -19.66 17.26
N THR A 146 0.84 -18.79 18.18
CA THR A 146 0.74 -19.05 19.63
C THR A 146 -0.71 -19.02 20.12
N LEU A 147 -1.55 -18.17 19.50
CA LEU A 147 -2.93 -17.97 19.88
C LEU A 147 -3.86 -19.04 19.30
N THR A 148 -3.61 -19.50 18.07
CA THR A 148 -4.42 -20.53 17.41
C THR A 148 -3.85 -21.94 17.56
N GLY A 149 -2.54 -22.07 17.82
CA GLY A 149 -1.83 -23.36 17.80
C GLY A 149 -1.46 -23.85 16.38
N ASP A 150 -1.83 -23.09 15.35
CA ASP A 150 -1.70 -23.49 13.94
C ASP A 150 -0.45 -22.92 13.25
N ARG A 151 -0.22 -23.37 12.02
CA ARG A 151 0.86 -22.89 11.16
C ARG A 151 0.41 -21.61 10.44
N VAL A 152 1.25 -20.59 10.42
CA VAL A 152 0.93 -19.26 9.87
C VAL A 152 1.92 -18.87 8.79
N ALA A 153 1.44 -18.27 7.71
CA ALA A 153 2.27 -17.67 6.69
C ALA A 153 1.74 -16.30 6.27
N ILE A 154 2.62 -15.32 6.17
CA ILE A 154 2.37 -14.00 5.62
C ILE A 154 3.07 -13.95 4.26
N LEU A 155 2.29 -13.78 3.21
CA LEU A 155 2.76 -13.88 1.83
C LEU A 155 2.59 -12.54 1.12
N SER A 156 3.52 -12.21 0.22
CA SER A 156 3.43 -11.04 -0.65
C SER A 156 2.33 -11.17 -1.71
N THR A 157 2.11 -10.12 -2.51
CA THR A 157 1.25 -10.18 -3.69
C THR A 157 1.76 -11.13 -4.78
N THR A 158 3.06 -11.44 -4.81
CA THR A 158 3.70 -12.45 -5.66
C THR A 158 3.68 -13.85 -5.06
N LEU A 159 3.16 -14.01 -3.83
CA LEU A 159 3.11 -15.25 -3.05
C LEU A 159 4.49 -15.76 -2.60
N ASP A 160 5.41 -14.81 -2.39
CA ASP A 160 6.68 -15.05 -1.70
C ASP A 160 6.46 -14.96 -0.18
N ALA A 161 7.14 -15.80 0.60
CA ALA A 161 7.04 -15.75 2.05
C ALA A 161 7.71 -14.49 2.60
N LEU A 162 6.92 -13.60 3.20
CA LEU A 162 7.40 -12.46 3.97
C LEU A 162 7.71 -12.88 5.41
N ALA A 163 6.88 -13.75 5.99
CA ALA A 163 7.10 -14.37 7.28
C ALA A 163 6.35 -15.70 7.39
N THR A 164 6.89 -16.64 8.14
CA THR A 164 6.28 -17.95 8.39
C THR A 164 6.47 -18.35 9.85
N HIS A 165 5.52 -19.13 10.36
CA HIS A 165 5.62 -19.82 11.63
C HIS A 165 5.01 -21.23 11.53
N PRO A 166 5.77 -22.31 11.80
CA PRO A 166 7.22 -22.36 12.05
C PRO A 166 8.05 -21.72 10.92
N ARG A 167 9.28 -21.30 11.21
CA ARG A 167 10.12 -20.56 10.23
C ARG A 167 10.41 -21.37 8.96
N ASP A 168 10.48 -22.69 9.09
CA ASP A 168 10.77 -23.69 8.07
C ASP A 168 9.51 -24.26 7.40
N LEU A 169 8.34 -23.65 7.63
CA LEU A 169 7.08 -24.06 7.02
C LEU A 169 7.19 -24.11 5.48
N ASP A 170 6.96 -25.28 4.89
CA ASP A 170 6.81 -25.41 3.44
C ASP A 170 5.49 -24.80 2.98
N ILE A 171 5.59 -23.75 2.16
CA ILE A 171 4.44 -23.01 1.63
C ILE A 171 4.04 -23.46 0.21
N THR A 172 4.66 -24.50 -0.35
CA THR A 172 4.48 -24.89 -1.75
C THR A 172 3.04 -25.33 -2.06
N ALA A 173 2.46 -26.17 -1.21
CA ALA A 173 1.07 -26.62 -1.36
C ALA A 173 0.08 -25.45 -1.21
N MET A 174 0.28 -24.61 -0.20
CA MET A 174 -0.53 -23.41 0.05
C MET A 174 -0.45 -22.40 -1.12
N ARG A 175 0.74 -22.17 -1.69
CA ARG A 175 0.93 -21.30 -2.87
C ARG A 175 0.13 -21.80 -4.06
N THR A 176 0.06 -23.12 -4.24
CA THR A 176 -0.66 -23.75 -5.35
C THR A 176 -2.16 -23.55 -5.22
N GLU A 177 -2.73 -23.76 -4.04
CA GLU A 177 -4.16 -23.51 -3.79
C GLU A 177 -4.51 -22.02 -3.86
N LEU A 178 -3.68 -21.12 -3.33
CA LEU A 178 -3.87 -19.67 -3.42
C LEU A 178 -3.89 -19.16 -4.88
N ARG A 179 -3.02 -19.69 -5.74
CA ARG A 179 -3.00 -19.34 -7.18
C ARG A 179 -4.31 -19.74 -7.87
N ARG A 180 -4.87 -20.89 -7.49
CA ARG A 180 -6.15 -21.36 -8.01
C ARG A 180 -7.30 -20.48 -7.55
N VAL A 181 -7.37 -20.19 -6.25
CA VAL A 181 -8.43 -19.36 -5.65
C VAL A 181 -8.42 -17.94 -6.23
N ARG A 182 -7.23 -17.35 -6.47
CA ARG A 182 -7.10 -16.05 -7.15
C ARG A 182 -7.58 -16.06 -8.59
N ARG A 183 -7.46 -17.17 -9.33
CA ARG A 183 -7.98 -17.27 -10.70
C ARG A 183 -9.51 -17.35 -10.71
N ASP A 184 -10.08 -18.04 -9.73
CA ASP A 184 -11.52 -18.31 -9.69
C ASP A 184 -12.34 -17.16 -9.07
N ARG A 185 -11.74 -16.26 -8.26
CA ARG A 185 -12.47 -15.16 -7.58
C ARG A 185 -11.75 -13.82 -7.62
N LYS A 186 -12.45 -12.79 -8.14
CA LYS A 186 -12.07 -11.37 -8.06
C LYS A 186 -12.47 -10.81 -6.69
N GLY A 187 -11.54 -10.80 -5.73
CA GLY A 187 -11.55 -9.91 -4.56
C GLY A 187 -12.61 -10.19 -3.49
N GLY A 188 -12.23 -10.88 -2.42
CA GLY A 188 -13.03 -11.03 -1.20
C GLY A 188 -12.37 -11.98 -0.21
N ALA A 189 -12.71 -11.84 1.07
CA ALA A 189 -12.29 -12.77 2.13
C ALA A 189 -12.64 -14.20 1.73
N VAL A 190 -11.66 -15.09 1.87
CA VAL A 190 -11.78 -16.47 1.38
C VAL A 190 -12.30 -17.32 2.52
N ALA A 191 -13.51 -17.87 2.37
CA ALA A 191 -14.00 -18.90 3.29
C ALA A 191 -12.98 -20.06 3.39
N PRO A 192 -12.86 -20.72 4.54
CA PRO A 192 -11.86 -21.76 4.76
C PRO A 192 -11.83 -22.80 3.64
N ILE A 193 -10.64 -23.08 3.11
CA ILE A 193 -10.44 -24.00 2.00
C ILE A 193 -9.85 -25.30 2.51
N ARG A 194 -10.47 -26.42 2.19
CA ARG A 194 -9.86 -27.73 2.43
C ARG A 194 -8.75 -28.00 1.43
N MET A 195 -7.55 -28.31 1.91
CA MET A 195 -6.40 -28.62 1.05
C MET A 195 -6.58 -29.98 0.37
N ARG A 196 -6.18 -30.07 -0.91
CA ARG A 196 -6.35 -31.28 -1.74
C ARG A 196 -5.34 -32.38 -1.47
N ASP A 197 -4.17 -32.02 -0.96
CA ASP A 197 -3.14 -32.97 -0.53
C ASP A 197 -3.48 -33.65 0.82
N GLY A 198 -4.61 -33.29 1.43
CA GLY A 198 -5.01 -33.78 2.75
C GLY A 198 -4.35 -33.04 3.91
N GLY A 199 -3.62 -31.95 3.64
CA GLY A 199 -2.82 -31.21 4.64
C GLY A 199 -3.59 -30.31 5.61
N GLY A 200 -4.93 -30.42 5.66
CA GLY A 200 -5.79 -29.66 6.58
C GLY A 200 -6.68 -28.61 5.91
N TRP A 201 -7.04 -27.58 6.67
CA TRP A 201 -7.83 -26.42 6.25
C TRP A 201 -6.97 -25.16 6.21
N LEU A 202 -7.18 -24.36 5.16
CA LEU A 202 -6.47 -23.13 4.88
C LEU A 202 -7.43 -21.94 4.93
N SER A 203 -7.26 -21.06 5.92
CA SER A 203 -7.92 -19.75 5.97
C SER A 203 -7.02 -18.68 5.40
N VAL A 204 -7.60 -17.77 4.62
CA VAL A 204 -6.86 -16.74 3.88
C VAL A 204 -7.53 -15.39 4.02
N HIS A 205 -6.82 -14.43 4.60
CA HIS A 205 -7.25 -13.05 4.71
C HIS A 205 -6.34 -12.12 3.90
N PRO A 206 -6.91 -11.25 3.04
CA PRO A 206 -6.12 -10.32 2.26
C PRO A 206 -5.59 -9.19 3.14
N ILE A 207 -4.32 -8.83 2.93
CA ILE A 207 -3.69 -7.67 3.55
C ILE A 207 -3.96 -6.48 2.62
N GLN A 208 -4.91 -5.63 3.01
CA GLN A 208 -5.35 -4.50 2.20
C GLN A 208 -5.48 -3.24 3.06
N ALA A 209 -5.00 -2.11 2.56
CA ALA A 209 -5.23 -0.80 3.15
C ALA A 209 -5.21 0.28 2.07
N ALA A 210 -6.06 1.31 2.24
CA ALA A 210 -6.16 2.45 1.31
C ALA A 210 -6.34 2.07 -0.18
N GLY A 211 -6.99 0.94 -0.47
CA GLY A 211 -7.19 0.44 -1.84
C GLY A 211 -5.99 -0.31 -2.43
N ASP A 212 -4.87 -0.39 -1.72
CA ASP A 212 -3.71 -1.20 -2.09
C ASP A 212 -3.75 -2.57 -1.39
N SER A 213 -3.23 -3.60 -2.07
CA SER A 213 -3.07 -4.95 -1.52
C SER A 213 -1.59 -5.25 -1.34
N PHE A 214 -1.22 -5.68 -0.14
CA PHE A 214 0.17 -5.96 0.24
C PHE A 214 0.47 -7.47 0.26
N GLY A 215 -0.55 -8.32 0.27
CA GLY A 215 -0.35 -9.74 0.42
C GLY A 215 -1.54 -10.45 1.04
N HIS A 216 -1.27 -11.59 1.67
CA HIS A 216 -2.25 -12.40 2.39
C HIS A 216 -1.65 -12.94 3.68
N VAL A 217 -2.47 -13.04 4.72
CA VAL A 217 -2.19 -13.86 5.91
C VAL A 217 -2.92 -15.18 5.73
N CYS A 218 -2.21 -16.27 5.97
CA CYS A 218 -2.70 -17.62 5.78
C CYS A 218 -2.51 -18.43 7.06
N LEU A 219 -3.56 -19.13 7.47
CA LEU A 219 -3.58 -20.02 8.62
C LEU A 219 -3.85 -21.45 8.12
N LEU A 220 -3.00 -22.39 8.53
CA LEU A 220 -3.09 -23.79 8.17
C LEU A 220 -3.22 -24.63 9.44
N GLY A 221 -4.44 -25.11 9.67
CA GLY A 221 -4.80 -26.02 10.77
C GLY A 221 -5.30 -27.36 10.24
N ASP A 222 -5.32 -28.38 11.10
CA ASP A 222 -5.80 -29.71 10.73
C ASP A 222 -7.34 -29.77 10.74
N ASP A 223 -7.97 -28.99 11.62
CA ASP A 223 -9.42 -28.89 11.79
C ASP A 223 -10.05 -27.72 11.03
N THR A 224 -11.37 -27.74 10.87
CA THR A 224 -12.11 -26.59 10.33
C THR A 224 -11.94 -25.39 11.27
N PRO A 225 -11.40 -24.25 10.78
CA PRO A 225 -11.22 -23.07 11.62
C PRO A 225 -12.59 -22.54 12.07
N GLY A 226 -12.69 -22.22 13.35
CA GLY A 226 -13.87 -21.63 13.96
C GLY A 226 -13.88 -20.10 13.84
N ASP A 227 -14.92 -19.50 14.41
CA ASP A 227 -15.10 -18.05 14.38
C ASP A 227 -13.94 -17.30 15.08
N ALA A 228 -13.33 -17.91 16.10
CA ALA A 228 -12.23 -17.32 16.84
C ALA A 228 -10.96 -17.24 15.98
N GLU A 229 -10.59 -18.32 15.30
CA GLU A 229 -9.44 -18.37 14.39
C GLU A 229 -9.61 -17.38 13.23
N GLU A 230 -10.82 -17.30 12.66
CA GLU A 230 -11.18 -16.34 11.60
C GLU A 230 -11.06 -14.88 12.05
N ILE A 231 -11.45 -14.58 13.29
CA ILE A 231 -11.26 -13.24 13.88
C ILE A 231 -9.77 -12.94 14.05
N VAL A 232 -8.98 -13.89 14.57
CA VAL A 232 -7.54 -13.71 14.81
C VAL A 232 -6.80 -13.42 13.51
N ILE A 233 -7.04 -14.22 12.45
CA ILE A 233 -6.37 -14.04 11.17
C ILE A 233 -6.80 -12.72 10.49
N GLY A 234 -8.07 -12.31 10.62
CA GLY A 234 -8.54 -11.03 10.11
C GLY A 234 -7.88 -9.84 10.83
N GLN A 235 -7.71 -9.94 12.14
CA GLN A 235 -6.97 -8.94 12.93
C GLN A 235 -5.48 -8.92 12.56
N ALA A 236 -4.88 -10.08 12.36
CA ALA A 236 -3.49 -10.19 11.91
C ALA A 236 -3.28 -9.55 10.53
N ALA A 237 -4.24 -9.72 9.61
CA ALA A 237 -4.20 -9.08 8.30
C ALA A 237 -4.28 -7.55 8.40
N LEU A 238 -5.10 -7.02 9.31
CA LEU A 238 -5.18 -5.58 9.59
C LEU A 238 -3.86 -5.03 10.15
N VAL A 239 -3.27 -5.72 11.14
CA VAL A 239 -2.00 -5.31 11.75
C VAL A 239 -0.86 -5.40 10.74
N ALA A 240 -0.83 -6.44 9.90
CA ALA A 240 0.13 -6.55 8.81
C ALA A 240 -0.05 -5.42 7.78
N ALA A 241 -1.29 -5.02 7.48
CA ALA A 241 -1.56 -3.91 6.56
C ALA A 241 -1.05 -2.57 7.14
N LEU A 242 -1.26 -2.34 8.44
CA LEU A 242 -0.77 -1.17 9.13
C LEU A 242 0.77 -1.15 9.18
N HIS A 243 1.42 -2.28 9.46
CA HIS A 243 2.87 -2.42 9.39
C HIS A 243 3.40 -2.05 8.00
N HIS A 244 2.74 -2.50 6.93
CA HIS A 244 3.12 -2.12 5.56
C HIS A 244 2.93 -0.63 5.28
N LEU A 245 1.88 0.00 5.80
CA LEU A 245 1.68 1.45 5.67
C LEU A 245 2.76 2.24 6.41
N GLU A 246 3.14 1.82 7.62
CA GLU A 246 4.22 2.47 8.37
C GLU A 246 5.57 2.33 7.67
N GLN A 247 5.90 1.14 7.17
CA GLN A 247 7.11 0.93 6.38
C GLN A 247 7.11 1.79 5.12
N ARG A 248 5.98 1.85 4.41
CA ARG A 248 5.83 2.69 3.23
C ARG A 248 5.99 4.17 3.54
N ALA A 249 5.35 4.67 4.59
CA ALA A 249 5.47 6.06 5.02
C ALA A 249 6.91 6.40 5.43
N ALA A 250 7.60 5.47 6.12
CA ALA A 250 9.01 5.63 6.45
C ALA A 250 9.90 5.64 5.20
N ASP A 251 9.64 4.77 4.22
CA ASP A 251 10.38 4.73 2.95
C ASP A 251 10.12 5.97 2.09
N GLU A 252 8.88 6.47 2.05
CA GLU A 252 8.51 7.73 1.41
C GLU A 252 9.19 8.91 2.08
N ALA A 253 9.16 9.02 3.41
CA ALA A 253 9.85 10.08 4.15
C ALA A 253 11.38 10.06 3.94
N ARG A 254 11.99 8.86 3.86
CA ARG A 254 13.42 8.72 3.52
C ARG A 254 13.70 9.15 2.09
N ALA A 255 12.82 8.82 1.14
CA ALA A 255 12.94 9.24 -0.24
C ALA A 255 12.80 10.76 -0.36
N ASP A 256 11.85 11.37 0.33
CA ASP A 256 11.65 12.83 0.35
C ASP A 256 12.87 13.56 0.92
N ALA A 257 13.45 13.04 2.02
CA ALA A 257 14.68 13.59 2.60
C ALA A 257 15.88 13.50 1.65
N ARG A 258 15.99 12.41 0.87
CA ARG A 258 17.04 12.25 -0.15
C ARG A 258 16.81 13.16 -1.35
N ASP A 259 15.55 13.29 -1.78
CA ASP A 259 15.16 14.21 -2.84
C ASP A 259 15.56 15.65 -2.47
N GLU A 260 15.25 16.10 -1.24
CA GLU A 260 15.66 17.41 -0.75
C GLU A 260 17.18 17.60 -0.81
N ILE A 261 17.97 16.60 -0.39
CA ILE A 261 19.44 16.64 -0.49
C ILE A 261 19.91 16.81 -1.94
N ILE A 262 19.36 16.04 -2.87
CA ILE A 262 19.73 16.15 -4.29
C ILE A 262 19.43 17.55 -4.79
N TRP A 263 18.21 18.05 -4.57
CA TRP A 263 17.82 19.35 -5.11
C TRP A 263 18.60 20.51 -4.50
N ASP A 264 18.91 20.45 -3.20
CA ASP A 264 19.80 21.42 -2.56
C ASP A 264 21.23 21.36 -3.11
N LEU A 265 21.75 20.19 -3.44
CA LEU A 265 23.06 20.05 -4.09
C LEU A 265 23.06 20.64 -5.53
N LEU A 266 21.97 20.45 -6.27
CA LEU A 266 21.88 20.87 -7.68
C LEU A 266 21.54 22.36 -7.84
N HIS A 267 20.71 22.93 -6.96
CA HIS A 267 20.15 24.29 -7.12
C HIS A 267 20.35 25.20 -5.91
N GLY A 268 20.79 24.67 -4.77
CA GLY A 268 21.00 25.47 -3.57
C GLY A 268 22.10 26.50 -3.74
N SER A 269 22.06 27.56 -2.92
CA SER A 269 23.24 28.41 -2.72
C SER A 269 24.38 27.61 -2.09
N ASP A 270 25.60 28.14 -2.11
CA ASP A 270 26.76 27.54 -1.44
C ASP A 270 26.48 27.06 0.00
N GLU A 271 25.67 27.80 0.75
CA GLU A 271 25.31 27.44 2.12
C GLU A 271 24.42 26.19 2.17
N TYR A 272 23.37 26.15 1.32
CA TYR A 272 22.47 25.00 1.19
C TYR A 272 23.19 23.78 0.64
N GLN A 273 24.06 23.93 -0.36
CA GLN A 273 24.86 22.83 -0.91
C GLN A 273 25.78 22.22 0.15
N ARG A 274 26.46 23.05 0.95
CA ARG A 274 27.30 22.57 2.07
C ARG A 274 26.46 21.87 3.14
N ALA A 275 25.26 22.38 3.44
CA ALA A 275 24.36 21.73 4.39
C ALA A 275 23.87 20.37 3.87
N ALA A 276 23.50 20.29 2.59
CA ALA A 276 23.07 19.06 1.93
C ALA A 276 24.19 18.02 1.85
N ALA A 277 25.43 18.42 1.54
CA ALA A 277 26.60 17.55 1.58
C ALA A 277 26.81 16.94 2.98
N ARG A 278 26.70 17.75 4.06
CA ARG A 278 26.76 17.24 5.44
C ARG A 278 25.61 16.30 5.79
N ARG A 279 24.40 16.54 5.28
CA ARG A 279 23.26 15.62 5.45
C ARG A 279 23.49 14.30 4.72
N ALA A 280 24.02 14.34 3.50
CA ALA A 280 24.41 13.16 2.74
C ALA A 280 25.44 12.30 3.51
N GLU A 281 26.46 12.93 4.09
CA GLU A 281 27.45 12.23 4.93
C GLU A 281 26.83 11.53 6.15
N ARG A 282 25.88 12.18 6.84
CA ARG A 282 25.13 11.57 7.96
C ARG A 282 24.29 10.38 7.54
N LEU A 283 23.85 10.34 6.28
CA LEU A 283 23.15 9.21 5.67
C LEU A 283 24.10 8.18 5.05
N HIS A 284 25.42 8.28 5.31
CA HIS A 284 26.46 7.39 4.79
C HIS A 284 26.57 7.38 3.26
N ILE A 285 26.22 8.49 2.62
CA ILE A 285 26.34 8.68 1.18
C ILE A 285 27.73 9.25 0.88
N ASP A 286 28.61 8.44 0.29
CA ASP A 286 30.00 8.85 -0.02
C ASP A 286 30.07 9.63 -1.35
N LEU A 287 30.03 10.96 -1.26
CA LEU A 287 30.15 11.85 -2.42
C LEU A 287 31.58 12.30 -2.74
N ARG A 288 32.59 11.74 -2.05
CA ARG A 288 34.02 12.11 -2.24
C ARG A 288 34.64 11.46 -3.47
N ARG A 289 34.03 10.40 -3.98
CA ARG A 289 34.44 9.76 -5.24
C ARG A 289 33.94 10.60 -6.43
N PRO A 290 34.55 10.49 -7.62
CA PRO A 290 34.01 11.13 -8.82
C PRO A 290 32.61 10.58 -9.15
N HIS A 291 31.61 11.47 -9.21
CA HIS A 291 30.24 11.16 -9.59
C HIS A 291 29.83 11.93 -10.85
N ARG A 292 28.92 11.35 -11.62
CA ARG A 292 28.21 12.03 -12.70
C ARG A 292 26.76 12.25 -12.29
N VAL A 293 26.20 13.36 -12.74
CA VAL A 293 24.76 13.65 -12.69
C VAL A 293 24.15 13.16 -13.99
N PHE A 294 23.09 12.37 -13.87
CA PHE A 294 22.30 11.84 -14.96
C PHE A 294 20.95 12.53 -14.94
N CYS A 295 20.57 13.17 -16.04
CA CYS A 295 19.23 13.72 -16.24
C CYS A 295 18.51 12.87 -17.27
N CYS A 296 17.27 12.49 -16.98
CA CYS A 296 16.43 11.73 -17.89
C CYS A 296 15.07 12.39 -18.03
N GLN A 297 14.60 12.50 -19.27
CA GLN A 297 13.24 12.88 -19.58
C GLN A 297 12.47 11.63 -20.03
N LEU A 298 11.42 11.30 -19.28
CA LEU A 298 10.40 10.34 -19.68
C LEU A 298 9.51 11.03 -20.73
N GLN A 299 9.42 10.43 -21.91
CA GLN A 299 8.60 10.92 -23.02
C GLN A 299 7.40 10.00 -23.21
N ASP A 300 6.34 10.54 -23.82
CA ASP A 300 5.13 9.82 -24.22
C ASP A 300 4.32 9.13 -23.11
N ILE A 301 4.72 9.18 -21.84
CA ILE A 301 4.02 8.49 -20.74
C ILE A 301 2.54 8.90 -20.62
N ASP A 302 2.24 10.19 -20.74
CA ASP A 302 0.87 10.71 -20.65
C ASP A 302 0.07 10.41 -21.94
N LEU A 303 0.76 10.27 -23.07
CA LEU A 303 0.14 9.89 -24.35
C LEU A 303 -0.21 8.40 -24.36
N ILE A 304 0.69 7.53 -23.91
CA ILE A 304 0.47 6.10 -23.70
C ILE A 304 -0.69 5.90 -22.71
N ALA A 305 -0.68 6.64 -21.59
CA ALA A 305 -1.77 6.58 -20.60
C ALA A 305 -3.14 6.90 -21.20
N ARG A 306 -3.22 7.91 -22.09
CA ARG A 306 -4.47 8.25 -22.78
C ARG A 306 -4.88 7.20 -23.81
N GLN A 307 -3.93 6.67 -24.58
CA GLN A 307 -4.21 5.67 -25.62
C GLN A 307 -4.67 4.33 -25.02
N GLU A 308 -4.11 3.93 -23.90
CA GLU A 308 -4.45 2.69 -23.20
C GLU A 308 -5.60 2.84 -22.20
N GLY A 309 -6.14 4.05 -22.01
CA GLY A 309 -7.19 4.33 -21.03
C GLY A 309 -6.75 4.05 -19.59
N LEU A 310 -5.48 4.33 -19.27
CA LEU A 310 -4.93 4.12 -17.93
C LEU A 310 -5.46 5.15 -16.94
N GLU A 311 -5.98 4.65 -15.83
CA GLU A 311 -6.32 5.48 -14.67
C GLU A 311 -5.11 6.30 -14.18
N PRO A 312 -5.29 7.54 -13.70
CA PRO A 312 -4.19 8.38 -13.21
C PRO A 312 -3.30 7.70 -12.16
N ALA A 313 -3.92 6.90 -11.28
CA ALA A 313 -3.21 6.12 -10.27
C ALA A 313 -2.26 5.06 -10.87
N ARG A 314 -2.57 4.51 -12.05
CA ARG A 314 -1.69 3.56 -12.74
C ARG A 314 -0.50 4.27 -13.37
N THR A 315 -0.71 5.43 -13.99
CA THR A 315 0.39 6.25 -14.54
C THR A 315 1.36 6.68 -13.45
N GLU A 316 0.84 7.08 -12.28
CA GLU A 316 1.69 7.45 -11.14
C GLU A 316 2.45 6.24 -10.57
N ARG A 317 1.82 5.07 -10.51
CA ARG A 317 2.52 3.82 -10.16
C ARG A 317 3.66 3.49 -11.14
N ALA A 318 3.44 3.70 -12.45
CA ALA A 318 4.46 3.48 -13.47
C ALA A 318 5.65 4.44 -13.27
N ARG A 319 5.40 5.72 -13.00
CA ARG A 319 6.41 6.74 -12.64
C ARG A 319 7.25 6.31 -11.44
N HIS A 320 6.61 5.92 -10.33
CA HIS A 320 7.33 5.44 -9.15
C HIS A 320 8.14 4.17 -9.44
N GLN A 321 7.62 3.27 -10.29
CA GLN A 321 8.36 2.08 -10.72
C GLN A 321 9.61 2.44 -11.53
N MET A 322 9.54 3.45 -12.40
CA MET A 322 10.70 3.97 -13.15
C MET A 322 11.77 4.54 -12.20
N ARG A 323 11.36 5.34 -11.20
CA ARG A 323 12.29 5.82 -10.16
C ARG A 323 13.02 4.66 -9.48
N ARG A 324 12.28 3.61 -9.08
CA ARG A 324 12.85 2.40 -8.45
C ARG A 324 13.78 1.62 -9.38
N ILE A 325 13.52 1.61 -10.69
CA ILE A 325 14.43 1.01 -11.67
C ILE A 325 15.74 1.78 -11.68
N LEU A 326 15.70 3.11 -11.85
CA LEU A 326 16.90 3.94 -11.89
C LEU A 326 17.72 3.83 -10.60
N GLN A 327 17.05 3.79 -9.46
CA GLN A 327 17.67 3.57 -8.15
C GLN A 327 18.42 2.23 -8.08
N ARG A 328 17.77 1.13 -8.50
CA ARG A 328 18.40 -0.20 -8.53
C ARG A 328 19.57 -0.28 -9.51
N VAL A 329 19.41 0.27 -10.71
CA VAL A 329 20.45 0.29 -11.72
C VAL A 329 21.65 1.10 -11.22
N SER A 330 21.43 2.30 -10.67
CA SER A 330 22.51 3.13 -10.10
C SER A 330 23.25 2.44 -8.96
N ALA A 331 22.53 1.70 -8.10
CA ALA A 331 23.12 0.94 -7.01
C ALA A 331 24.05 -0.20 -7.50
N GLN A 332 23.78 -0.81 -8.66
CA GLN A 332 24.66 -1.84 -9.26
C GLN A 332 26.04 -1.28 -9.64
N TYR A 333 26.11 0.01 -9.98
CA TYR A 333 27.36 0.71 -10.24
C TYR A 333 28.01 1.26 -8.96
N GLY A 334 27.54 0.85 -7.78
CA GLY A 334 28.03 1.31 -6.48
C GLY A 334 27.56 2.72 -6.12
N GLY A 335 26.50 3.21 -6.77
CA GLY A 335 26.03 4.57 -6.59
C GLY A 335 25.27 4.83 -5.31
N PRO A 336 25.35 6.08 -4.81
CA PRO A 336 24.54 6.48 -3.69
C PRO A 336 23.07 6.44 -4.06
N ASP A 337 22.22 6.23 -3.05
CA ASP A 337 20.78 6.28 -3.21
C ASP A 337 20.29 7.73 -3.33
N LEU A 338 20.66 8.37 -4.43
CA LEU A 338 20.35 9.75 -4.77
C LEU A 338 19.68 9.79 -6.14
N VAL A 339 18.40 9.40 -6.17
CA VAL A 339 17.55 9.44 -7.36
C VAL A 339 16.25 10.19 -7.03
N SER A 340 15.96 11.26 -7.78
CA SER A 340 14.71 12.01 -7.67
C SER A 340 13.90 11.93 -8.96
N LEU A 341 12.58 12.07 -8.82
CA LEU A 341 11.62 12.16 -9.91
C LEU A 341 10.70 13.37 -9.66
N ARG A 342 10.64 14.30 -10.62
CA ARG A 342 9.69 15.42 -10.61
C ARG A 342 8.93 15.47 -11.92
N GLY A 343 7.64 15.12 -11.87
CA GLY A 343 6.81 14.97 -13.07
C GLY A 343 7.35 13.86 -13.97
N ASN A 344 7.86 14.24 -15.15
CA ASN A 344 8.46 13.31 -16.12
C ASN A 344 10.00 13.44 -16.19
N ALA A 345 10.61 14.24 -15.32
CA ALA A 345 12.06 14.41 -15.26
C ALA A 345 12.65 13.64 -14.09
N MET A 346 13.66 12.80 -14.35
CA MET A 346 14.43 12.09 -13.34
C MET A 346 15.85 12.65 -13.27
N VAL A 347 16.40 12.67 -12.06
CA VAL A 347 17.80 13.01 -11.82
C VAL A 347 18.41 11.95 -10.92
N ALA A 348 19.60 11.47 -11.27
CA ALA A 348 20.37 10.54 -10.46
C ALA A 348 21.83 10.97 -10.35
N VAL A 349 22.46 10.63 -9.23
CA VAL A 349 23.90 10.79 -9.02
C VAL A 349 24.52 9.40 -8.89
N ALA A 350 25.47 9.07 -9.76
CA ALA A 350 26.15 7.77 -9.73
C ALA A 350 27.67 7.90 -9.95
N PRO A 351 28.49 7.09 -9.26
CA PRO A 351 29.94 7.07 -9.35
C PRO A 351 30.31 6.45 -10.68
N CYS A 352 30.75 7.30 -11.59
CA CYS A 352 31.06 6.89 -12.95
C CYS A 352 32.14 7.82 -13.48
N THR A 353 33.34 7.29 -13.70
CA THR A 353 34.46 8.10 -14.19
C THR A 353 34.47 8.20 -15.70
N ASP A 354 34.19 7.11 -16.41
CA ASP A 354 34.33 7.03 -17.86
C ASP A 354 32.98 7.13 -18.61
N PRO A 355 32.97 7.70 -19.84
CA PRO A 355 31.74 7.80 -20.65
C PRO A 355 31.10 6.46 -21.04
N ALA A 356 31.87 5.36 -21.11
CA ALA A 356 31.33 4.07 -21.52
C ALA A 356 30.45 3.45 -20.43
N SER A 357 30.89 3.49 -19.18
CA SER A 357 30.10 3.09 -18.01
C SER A 357 28.83 3.94 -17.87
N ALA A 358 28.91 5.24 -18.18
CA ALA A 358 27.74 6.12 -18.16
C ALA A 358 26.68 5.68 -19.18
N ARG A 359 27.09 5.36 -20.42
CA ARG A 359 26.19 4.81 -21.45
C ARG A 359 25.60 3.47 -21.05
N ALA A 360 26.39 2.59 -20.44
CA ALA A 360 25.91 1.29 -19.99
C ALA A 360 24.82 1.44 -18.94
N LEU A 361 24.96 2.39 -18.00
CA LEU A 361 23.94 2.72 -17.01
C LEU A 361 22.66 3.23 -17.67
N THR A 362 22.76 4.22 -18.57
CA THR A 362 21.58 4.77 -19.26
C THR A 362 20.87 3.72 -20.10
N ALA A 363 21.62 2.88 -20.82
CA ALA A 363 21.05 1.79 -21.63
C ALA A 363 20.32 0.75 -20.76
N ALA A 364 20.93 0.32 -19.65
CA ALA A 364 20.31 -0.64 -18.73
C ALA A 364 19.05 -0.08 -18.06
N ALA A 365 19.05 1.22 -17.73
CA ALA A 365 17.87 1.90 -17.19
C ALA A 365 16.76 1.98 -18.24
N THR A 366 17.07 2.41 -19.47
CA THR A 366 16.11 2.48 -20.58
C THR A 366 15.48 1.11 -20.86
N GLU A 367 16.30 0.06 -21.01
CA GLU A 367 15.83 -1.30 -21.29
C GLU A 367 14.82 -1.78 -20.23
N GLN A 368 15.14 -1.62 -18.94
CA GLN A 368 14.25 -2.02 -17.86
C GLN A 368 12.99 -1.15 -17.78
N MET A 369 13.05 0.14 -18.11
CA MET A 369 11.89 1.03 -18.10
C MET A 369 10.94 0.72 -19.27
N THR A 370 11.47 0.52 -20.47
CA THR A 370 10.67 0.14 -21.65
C THR A 370 10.06 -1.26 -21.49
N ALA A 371 10.71 -2.18 -20.75
CA ALA A 371 10.11 -3.47 -20.40
C ALA A 371 8.88 -3.34 -19.49
N VAL A 372 8.80 -2.28 -18.67
CA VAL A 372 7.64 -2.00 -17.81
C VAL A 372 6.51 -1.34 -18.61
N LEU A 373 6.85 -0.38 -19.47
CA LEU A 373 5.88 0.33 -20.29
C LEU A 373 6.36 0.33 -21.76
N PRO A 374 5.90 -0.63 -22.57
CA PRO A 374 6.23 -0.67 -23.99
C PRO A 374 5.83 0.62 -24.70
N GLY A 375 6.72 1.13 -25.56
CA GLY A 375 6.51 2.40 -26.26
C GLY A 375 7.02 3.64 -25.50
N LEU A 376 7.44 3.50 -24.23
CA LEU A 376 8.13 4.57 -23.52
C LEU A 376 9.47 4.88 -24.17
N THR A 377 9.67 6.15 -24.49
CA THR A 377 10.93 6.72 -24.94
C THR A 377 11.59 7.48 -23.78
N THR A 378 12.91 7.37 -23.67
CA THR A 378 13.70 8.05 -22.62
C THR A 378 14.85 8.80 -23.26
N THR A 379 15.05 10.06 -22.87
CA THR A 379 16.19 10.85 -23.32
C THR A 379 17.11 11.16 -22.16
N TRP A 380 18.38 10.81 -22.29
CA TRP A 380 19.39 10.96 -21.24
C TRP A 380 20.44 12.02 -21.57
N GLY A 381 20.83 12.77 -20.56
CA GLY A 381 22.02 13.60 -20.57
C GLY A 381 22.88 13.33 -19.34
N VAL A 382 24.19 13.21 -19.55
CA VAL A 382 25.14 12.87 -18.49
C VAL A 382 26.20 13.96 -18.38
N SER A 383 26.47 14.41 -17.16
CA SER A 383 27.52 15.39 -16.85
C SER A 383 28.93 14.81 -16.99
N ARG A 384 29.95 15.66 -16.85
CA ARG A 384 31.34 15.26 -16.56
C ARG A 384 31.43 14.66 -15.15
N PRO A 385 32.53 13.93 -14.82
CA PRO A 385 32.73 13.44 -13.46
C PRO A 385 33.19 14.57 -12.55
N HIS A 386 32.48 14.79 -11.45
CA HIS A 386 32.79 15.78 -10.42
C HIS A 386 33.08 15.07 -9.10
N SER A 387 34.16 15.46 -8.41
CA SER A 387 34.55 14.86 -7.11
C SER A 387 34.13 15.70 -5.91
N ASN A 388 33.64 16.91 -6.14
CA ASN A 388 33.18 17.82 -5.10
C ASN A 388 31.65 18.01 -5.20
N PRO A 389 30.89 17.72 -4.13
CA PRO A 389 29.43 17.90 -4.13
C PRO A 389 28.97 19.33 -4.45
N LEU A 390 29.80 20.35 -4.18
CA LEU A 390 29.46 21.74 -4.48
C LEU A 390 29.39 22.02 -5.99
N ASP A 391 30.08 21.21 -6.80
CA ASP A 391 30.08 21.34 -8.26
C ASP A 391 28.84 20.69 -8.90
N TYR A 392 27.95 20.07 -8.12
CA TYR A 392 26.78 19.35 -8.66
C TYR A 392 25.79 20.27 -9.37
N GLY A 393 25.72 21.56 -9.02
CA GLY A 393 24.96 22.53 -9.80
C GLY A 393 25.54 22.75 -11.20
N VAL A 394 26.87 22.72 -11.36
CA VAL A 394 27.53 22.73 -12.67
C VAL A 394 27.23 21.42 -13.40
N ALA A 395 27.40 20.28 -12.73
CA ALA A 395 27.13 18.96 -13.28
C ALA A 395 25.68 18.83 -13.80
N TYR A 396 24.70 19.37 -13.06
CA TYR A 396 23.30 19.39 -13.47
C TYR A 396 23.08 20.16 -14.78
N ARG A 397 23.73 21.33 -14.92
CA ARG A 397 23.66 22.13 -16.16
C ARG A 397 24.28 21.39 -17.32
N GLU A 398 25.43 20.74 -17.13
CA GLU A 398 26.09 19.90 -18.13
C GLU A 398 25.17 18.76 -18.60
N ALA A 399 24.61 17.99 -17.65
CA ALA A 399 23.70 16.90 -17.93
C ALA A 399 22.45 17.38 -18.69
N THR A 400 21.91 18.55 -18.32
CA THR A 400 20.76 19.14 -19.01
C THR A 400 21.11 19.57 -20.44
N ILE A 401 22.29 20.15 -20.68
CA ILE A 401 22.78 20.49 -22.03
C ILE A 401 22.94 19.21 -22.86
N ALA A 402 23.52 18.16 -22.30
CA ALA A 402 23.66 16.87 -22.97
C ALA A 402 22.30 16.26 -23.32
N MET A 403 21.34 16.31 -22.41
CA MET A 403 19.98 15.81 -22.65
C MET A 403 19.29 16.59 -23.78
N ARG A 404 19.50 17.91 -23.86
CA ARG A 404 19.00 18.72 -24.99
C ARG A 404 19.65 18.36 -26.32
N VAL A 405 20.90 17.92 -26.33
CA VAL A 405 21.55 17.39 -27.55
C VAL A 405 20.88 16.09 -27.97
N ALA A 406 20.72 15.15 -27.03
CA ALA A 406 20.09 13.85 -27.28
C ALA A 406 18.64 14.01 -27.78
N ALA A 407 17.88 14.95 -27.21
CA ALA A 407 16.48 15.21 -27.59
C ALA A 407 16.28 15.74 -29.02
N ARG A 408 17.35 16.15 -29.73
CA ARG A 408 17.22 16.66 -31.10
C ARG A 408 17.04 15.51 -32.09
N PRO A 409 16.40 15.76 -33.24
CA PRO A 409 16.34 14.77 -34.33
C PRO A 409 17.75 14.30 -34.71
N GLY A 410 18.00 12.98 -34.59
CA GLY A 410 19.31 12.36 -34.84
C GLY A 410 20.30 12.37 -33.67
N GLY A 411 19.92 12.89 -32.49
CA GLY A 411 20.76 12.97 -31.28
C GLY A 411 20.87 11.68 -30.46
N GLY A 412 20.03 10.67 -30.77
CA GLY A 412 19.97 9.39 -30.05
C GLY A 412 19.34 9.47 -28.67
N ASP A 413 19.26 8.33 -27.97
CA ASP A 413 18.57 8.24 -26.67
C ASP A 413 19.40 8.78 -25.50
N SER A 414 20.71 8.98 -25.69
CA SER A 414 21.62 9.43 -24.63
C SER A 414 22.79 10.25 -25.18
N ALA A 415 23.23 11.26 -24.44
CA ALA A 415 24.46 11.99 -24.70
C ALA A 415 25.28 12.20 -23.42
N VAL A 416 26.60 12.12 -23.55
CA VAL A 416 27.56 12.35 -22.46
C VAL A 416 28.30 13.67 -22.73
N PHE A 417 28.35 14.56 -21.74
CA PHE A 417 28.85 15.93 -21.92
C PHE A 417 30.30 16.00 -22.42
N ASP A 418 31.15 15.06 -21.99
CA ASP A 418 32.57 14.92 -22.37
C ASP A 418 32.76 14.82 -23.89
N GLU A 419 31.76 14.32 -24.61
CA GLU A 419 31.85 13.98 -26.03
C GLU A 419 31.13 15.00 -26.93
N LEU A 420 30.48 16.01 -26.35
CA LEU A 420 29.69 16.99 -27.11
C LEU A 420 30.55 17.95 -27.94
N GLY A 421 31.84 18.08 -27.64
CA GLY A 421 32.77 18.95 -28.35
C GLY A 421 32.24 20.39 -28.48
N VAL A 422 32.17 20.91 -29.70
CA VAL A 422 31.70 22.28 -29.99
C VAL A 422 30.19 22.44 -29.79
N THR A 423 29.41 21.37 -29.94
CA THR A 423 27.94 21.40 -29.87
C THR A 423 27.45 21.96 -28.53
N ARG A 424 28.21 21.77 -27.45
CA ARG A 424 27.88 22.33 -26.13
C ARG A 424 27.91 23.85 -26.09
N LEU A 425 28.79 24.50 -26.89
CA LEU A 425 28.88 25.97 -26.96
C LEU A 425 27.65 26.59 -27.62
N LEU A 426 27.01 25.86 -28.55
CA LEU A 426 25.81 26.31 -29.25
C LEU A 426 24.53 26.16 -28.41
N LEU A 427 24.55 25.29 -27.40
CA LEU A 427 23.38 24.91 -26.61
C LEU A 427 23.46 25.31 -25.14
N ALA A 428 24.58 25.93 -24.74
CA ALA A 428 24.70 26.56 -23.43
C ALA A 428 23.62 27.64 -23.29
N PRO A 429 22.80 27.61 -22.22
CA PRO A 429 21.86 28.70 -21.95
C PRO A 429 22.61 30.03 -21.74
N GLY A 430 22.05 31.15 -22.22
CA GLY A 430 22.70 32.48 -22.19
C GLY A 430 23.07 32.95 -20.77
N ASP A 431 24.31 33.39 -20.56
CA ASP A 431 24.83 34.71 -20.99
C ASP A 431 26.37 34.70 -21.13
N GLN A 432 27.05 33.60 -20.78
CA GLN A 432 28.42 33.32 -21.23
C GLN A 432 28.58 31.80 -21.42
N PRO A 433 28.62 31.27 -22.67
CA PRO A 433 29.21 29.95 -22.87
C PRO A 433 30.60 29.95 -22.22
N ASP A 434 30.99 28.88 -21.52
CA ASP A 434 32.32 28.80 -20.89
C ASP A 434 33.41 28.58 -21.95
N LEU A 435 33.63 29.65 -22.70
CA LEU A 435 34.59 29.76 -23.79
C LEU A 435 36.02 29.63 -23.24
N ALA A 436 36.27 30.13 -22.03
CA ALA A 436 37.55 30.01 -21.35
C ALA A 436 37.85 28.55 -21.00
N GLU A 437 36.88 27.81 -20.46
CA GLU A 437 37.03 26.38 -20.19
C GLU A 437 37.22 25.57 -21.47
N TYR A 438 36.51 25.90 -22.55
CA TYR A 438 36.72 25.26 -23.85
C TYR A 438 38.16 25.48 -24.38
N VAL A 439 38.67 26.70 -24.30
CA VAL A 439 40.07 27.01 -24.67
C VAL A 439 41.05 26.26 -23.77
N LYS A 440 40.81 26.22 -22.46
CA LYS A 440 41.65 25.49 -21.51
C LYS A 440 41.66 23.99 -21.79
N GLU A 441 40.53 23.40 -22.13
CA GLU A 441 40.43 21.97 -22.47
C GLU A 441 41.20 21.65 -23.76
N VAL A 442 40.99 22.44 -24.83
CA VAL A 442 41.54 22.14 -26.15
C VAL A 442 43.00 22.57 -26.29
N LEU A 443 43.36 23.75 -25.78
CA LEU A 443 44.67 24.38 -25.98
C LEU A 443 45.47 24.55 -24.69
N GLY A 444 44.89 24.33 -23.50
CA GLY A 444 45.58 24.47 -22.20
C GLY A 444 46.91 23.73 -22.13
N PRO A 445 46.99 22.42 -22.47
CA PRO A 445 48.25 21.68 -22.47
C PRO A 445 49.33 22.28 -23.38
N VAL A 446 48.94 22.91 -24.49
CA VAL A 446 49.87 23.57 -25.42
C VAL A 446 50.29 24.94 -24.91
N LEU A 447 49.36 25.70 -24.34
CA LEU A 447 49.61 27.02 -23.72
C LEU A 447 50.57 26.88 -22.53
N ASP A 448 50.37 25.88 -21.67
CA ASP A 448 51.23 25.62 -20.53
C ASP A 448 52.62 25.16 -21.00
N TYR A 449 52.69 24.27 -22.00
CA TYR A 449 53.96 23.85 -22.60
C TYR A 449 54.73 25.01 -23.23
N ASP A 450 54.07 25.89 -23.99
CA ASP A 450 54.68 27.07 -24.58
C ASP A 450 55.21 28.03 -23.49
N ARG A 451 54.48 28.20 -22.38
CA ARG A 451 54.91 29.02 -21.24
C ARG A 451 56.13 28.44 -20.53
N GLU A 452 56.13 27.14 -20.27
CA GLU A 452 57.21 26.46 -19.55
C GLU A 452 58.50 26.30 -20.37
N ARG A 453 58.36 26.01 -21.67
CA ARG A 453 59.49 25.68 -22.56
C ARG A 453 59.85 26.81 -23.51
N SER A 454 59.17 27.96 -23.44
CA SER A 454 59.35 29.09 -24.36
C SER A 454 59.28 28.67 -25.83
N THR A 455 58.34 27.77 -26.16
CA THR A 455 58.11 27.32 -27.53
C THR A 455 56.99 28.13 -28.21
N PRO A 456 56.96 28.18 -29.56
CA PRO A 456 55.90 28.86 -30.30
C PRO A 456 54.90 27.85 -30.92
N LEU A 457 54.39 26.87 -30.15
CA LEU A 457 53.47 25.86 -30.66
C LEU A 457 52.10 26.45 -31.02
N ILE A 458 51.55 27.36 -30.21
CA ILE A 458 50.28 28.06 -30.52
C ILE A 458 50.39 28.85 -31.82
N ALA A 459 51.50 29.59 -32.02
CA ALA A 459 51.77 30.30 -33.26
C ALA A 459 51.94 29.33 -34.44
N THR A 460 52.53 28.16 -34.20
CA THR A 460 52.68 27.10 -35.21
C THR A 460 51.33 26.53 -35.63
N LEU A 461 50.45 26.23 -34.67
CA LEU A 461 49.11 25.73 -34.92
C LEU A 461 48.27 26.74 -35.70
N ARG A 462 48.32 28.02 -35.29
CA ARG A 462 47.63 29.11 -35.97
C ARG A 462 48.07 29.25 -37.43
N ALA A 463 49.37 29.33 -37.69
CA ALA A 463 49.88 29.47 -39.05
C ALA A 463 49.55 28.25 -39.93
N TYR A 464 49.53 27.05 -39.35
CA TYR A 464 49.12 25.84 -40.05
C TYR A 464 47.66 25.88 -40.49
N LEU A 465 46.75 26.26 -39.58
CA LEU A 465 45.32 26.33 -39.87
C LEU A 465 44.97 27.50 -40.81
N GLU A 466 45.59 28.67 -40.64
CA GLU A 466 45.44 29.83 -41.54
C GLU A 466 45.98 29.58 -42.96
N SER A 467 46.90 28.62 -43.12
CA SER A 467 47.45 28.24 -44.43
C SER A 467 46.68 27.07 -45.06
N ASP A 468 45.38 26.94 -44.80
CA ASP A 468 44.51 25.87 -45.26
C ASP A 468 45.07 24.46 -44.99
N CYS A 469 45.74 24.30 -43.84
CA CYS A 469 46.37 23.04 -43.43
C CYS A 469 47.56 22.62 -44.33
N SER A 470 48.17 23.55 -45.08
CA SER A 470 49.35 23.32 -45.91
C SER A 470 50.65 23.44 -45.11
N LEU A 471 51.39 22.33 -45.00
CA LEU A 471 52.69 22.29 -44.31
C LEU A 471 53.73 23.22 -44.96
N ASN A 472 53.74 23.30 -46.30
CA ASN A 472 54.74 24.10 -47.01
C ASN A 472 54.47 25.59 -46.86
N ALA A 473 53.21 26.02 -47.02
CA ALA A 473 52.83 27.42 -46.87
C ALA A 473 53.03 27.91 -45.42
N ALA A 474 52.64 27.11 -44.43
CA ALA A 474 52.84 27.44 -43.03
C ALA A 474 54.33 27.49 -42.63
N ALA A 475 55.16 26.58 -43.16
CA ALA A 475 56.61 26.58 -42.92
C ALA A 475 57.28 27.84 -43.49
N GLN A 476 56.89 28.27 -44.70
CA GLN A 476 57.34 29.52 -45.30
C GLN A 476 56.90 30.73 -44.48
N ARG A 477 55.63 30.79 -44.07
CA ARG A 477 55.06 31.89 -43.27
C ARG A 477 55.76 32.06 -41.91
N LEU A 478 56.19 30.96 -41.30
CA LEU A 478 56.94 30.96 -40.04
C LEU A 478 58.46 31.02 -40.21
N SER A 479 58.98 31.05 -41.44
CA SER A 479 60.41 30.97 -41.74
C SER A 479 61.13 29.80 -41.05
N VAL A 480 60.48 28.63 -41.01
CA VAL A 480 61.03 27.37 -40.45
C VAL A 480 61.06 26.28 -41.51
N HIS A 481 61.90 25.28 -41.32
CA HIS A 481 61.92 24.11 -42.21
C HIS A 481 60.68 23.23 -42.01
N HIS A 482 60.14 22.63 -43.09
CA HIS A 482 58.93 21.79 -43.05
C HIS A 482 59.01 20.62 -42.05
N LYS A 483 60.20 20.04 -41.87
CA LYS A 483 60.45 18.98 -40.86
C LYS A 483 60.22 19.48 -39.43
N THR A 484 60.67 20.70 -39.13
CA THR A 484 60.48 21.34 -37.83
C THR A 484 59.01 21.66 -37.58
N LEU A 485 58.30 22.15 -38.60
CA LEU A 485 56.86 22.38 -38.52
C LEU A 485 56.11 21.08 -38.22
N ARG A 486 56.42 20.01 -38.95
CA ARG A 486 55.79 18.69 -38.74
C ARG A 486 56.07 18.13 -37.35
N TYR A 487 57.29 18.28 -36.84
CA TYR A 487 57.62 17.90 -35.47
C TYR A 487 56.76 18.67 -34.44
N ARG A 488 56.62 20.00 -34.61
CA ARG A 488 55.78 20.82 -33.72
C ARG A 488 54.30 20.43 -33.79
N LEU A 489 53.76 20.15 -34.98
CA LEU A 489 52.37 19.70 -35.15
C LEU A 489 52.13 18.32 -34.53
N ASN A 490 53.07 17.38 -34.68
CA ASN A 490 52.98 16.08 -34.00
C ASN A 490 52.98 16.28 -32.48
N ARG A 491 53.85 17.16 -31.96
CA ARG A 491 53.89 17.47 -30.53
C ARG A 491 52.59 18.10 -30.01
N ILE A 492 51.97 18.98 -30.79
CA ILE A 492 50.64 19.52 -30.48
C ILE A 492 49.61 18.39 -30.41
N GLY A 493 49.62 17.46 -31.37
CA GLY A 493 48.73 16.28 -31.34
C GLY A 493 48.95 15.40 -30.11
N GLU A 494 50.20 15.18 -29.69
CA GLU A 494 50.52 14.45 -28.45
C GLU A 494 49.99 15.14 -27.19
N LEU A 495 50.17 16.47 -27.09
CA LEU A 495 49.77 17.25 -25.92
C LEU A 495 48.24 17.39 -25.79
N THR A 496 47.55 17.53 -26.92
CA THR A 496 46.09 17.77 -26.96
C THR A 496 45.27 16.50 -27.16
N ARG A 497 45.92 15.39 -27.55
CA ARG A 497 45.29 14.14 -28.04
C ARG A 497 44.40 14.34 -29.27
N LEU A 498 44.58 15.44 -30.02
CA LEU A 498 43.86 15.71 -31.26
C LEU A 498 44.59 15.11 -32.46
N ASP A 499 43.85 14.56 -33.42
CA ASP A 499 44.38 14.18 -34.73
C ASP A 499 44.09 15.28 -35.75
N LEU A 500 45.06 16.16 -35.98
CA LEU A 500 44.94 17.29 -36.93
C LEU A 500 44.70 16.85 -38.40
N ARG A 501 44.75 15.54 -38.71
CA ARG A 501 44.32 15.02 -40.02
C ARG A 501 42.80 14.91 -40.13
N ARG A 502 42.07 14.83 -39.01
CA ARG A 502 40.60 14.81 -38.96
C ARG A 502 40.04 16.24 -39.01
N HIS A 503 39.01 16.44 -39.83
CA HIS A 503 38.36 17.75 -39.95
C HIS A 503 37.78 18.25 -38.62
N GLU A 504 37.10 17.37 -37.89
CA GLU A 504 36.50 17.67 -36.59
C GLU A 504 37.52 18.22 -35.57
N ASP A 505 38.67 17.57 -35.46
CA ASP A 505 39.75 17.99 -34.55
C ASP A 505 40.40 19.31 -34.99
N ARG A 506 40.56 19.53 -36.30
CA ARG A 506 41.02 20.82 -36.82
C ARG A 506 40.03 21.95 -36.53
N PHE A 507 38.74 21.69 -36.69
CA PHE A 507 37.71 22.68 -36.39
C PHE A 507 37.69 23.03 -34.91
N ARG A 508 37.80 22.03 -34.01
CA ARG A 508 37.94 22.25 -32.57
C ARG A 508 39.14 23.14 -32.23
N ALA A 509 40.30 22.84 -32.80
CA ALA A 509 41.52 23.61 -32.60
C ALA A 509 41.41 25.05 -33.15
N ASP A 510 40.87 25.22 -34.36
CA ASP A 510 40.67 26.54 -34.98
C ASP A 510 39.70 27.40 -34.17
N LEU A 511 38.58 26.83 -33.74
CA LEU A 511 37.61 27.53 -32.91
C LEU A 511 38.23 27.97 -31.57
N ALA A 512 38.96 27.09 -30.90
CA ALA A 512 39.65 27.43 -29.66
C ALA A 512 40.68 28.56 -29.87
N LEU A 513 41.40 28.58 -30.99
CA LEU A 513 42.32 29.66 -31.33
C LEU A 513 41.61 31.01 -31.56
N ARG A 514 40.44 31.00 -32.21
CA ARG A 514 39.63 32.20 -32.43
C ARG A 514 39.06 32.73 -31.11
N ILE A 515 38.54 31.85 -30.26
CA ILE A 515 38.05 32.20 -28.94
C ILE A 515 39.19 32.81 -28.09
N LEU A 516 40.38 32.20 -28.09
CA LEU A 516 41.55 32.71 -27.39
C LEU A 516 41.95 34.12 -27.87
N GLN A 517 41.88 34.39 -29.18
CA GLN A 517 42.16 35.73 -29.72
C GLN A 517 41.17 36.78 -29.21
N VAL A 518 39.87 36.46 -29.24
CA VAL A 518 38.82 37.38 -28.78
C VAL A 518 38.95 37.62 -27.27
N SER A 519 39.27 36.58 -26.50
CA SER A 519 39.39 36.65 -25.04
C SER A 519 40.65 37.37 -24.55
N CYS A 520 41.71 37.42 -25.36
CA CYS A 520 42.93 38.21 -25.07
C CYS A 520 42.87 39.66 -25.59
N SER A 521 41.87 40.00 -26.39
CA SER A 521 41.69 41.36 -26.96
C SER A 521 40.70 42.22 -26.18
N ALA A 522 40.10 41.67 -25.13
CA ALA A 522 39.33 42.35 -24.09
C ALA A 522 40.18 42.39 -22.81
#